data_AF-T1AU59-F1
#
_entry.id   AF-T1AU59-F1
#
_cell.length_a   1.000
_cell.length_b   1.000
_cell.length_c   1.000
_cell.angle_alpha   90.00
_cell.angle_beta   90.00
_cell.angle_gamma   90.00
#
_symmetry.space_group_name_H-M   'P 1'
#
loop_
_entity.id
_entity.type
_entity.pdbx_description
1 polymer ?
#
loop_
_entity_poly.entity_id
_entity_poly.type
_entity_poly.pdbx_seq_one_letter_code
_entity_poly.pdbx_strand_id
1 'polypeptide(L)'
;AGKPLIVYHLEALAAAGIHEVIVNLSWLGEQIRAALGSGARYGVRITYSDEGPEPLETGGGIFRALPMLGPAPFLVINADIWLDRDLRGCAVLPEDADARIVLTSNPQHHPHGDFGLEEGWVVERSSNRLTYTGVGVYRPQFFLGCRPGRFPLLPLLKRAIAAGRLRGERLEGPWFDVGSPERLARLDGWLRARAGRRGPGASIRDFSQANVQ
;
A
#
# COMPACT_ATOMS: atom_id res chain seq x y z
N ALA A 1 19.21 -3.58 -11.94
CA ALA A 1 19.10 -2.16 -11.61
C ALA A 1 18.12 -1.55 -12.61
N GLY A 2 17.23 -0.63 -12.22
CA GLY A 2 16.21 -0.05 -13.11
C GLY A 2 14.84 -0.74 -13.09
N LYS A 3 14.50 -1.44 -12.00
CA LYS A 3 13.17 -2.04 -11.84
C LYS A 3 12.21 -1.00 -11.21
N PRO A 4 11.06 -0.68 -11.83
CA PRO A 4 10.05 0.19 -11.22
C PRO A 4 9.55 -0.32 -9.87
N LEU A 5 9.24 0.59 -8.93
CA LEU A 5 8.78 0.24 -7.58
C LEU A 5 7.56 -0.68 -7.60
N ILE A 6 6.55 -0.34 -8.40
CA ILE A 6 5.34 -1.16 -8.57
C ILE A 6 5.63 -2.61 -8.97
N VAL A 7 6.70 -2.86 -9.75
CA VAL A 7 7.04 -4.22 -10.18
C VAL A 7 7.56 -5.05 -9.00
N TYR A 8 8.13 -4.44 -7.95
CA TYR A 8 8.42 -5.17 -6.72
C TYR A 8 7.15 -5.67 -6.04
N HIS A 9 6.09 -4.85 -6.03
CA HIS A 9 4.79 -5.27 -5.49
C HIS A 9 4.17 -6.38 -6.33
N LEU A 10 4.13 -6.24 -7.66
CA LEU A 10 3.51 -7.27 -8.52
C LEU A 10 4.18 -8.64 -8.35
N GLU A 11 5.51 -8.69 -8.32
CA GLU A 11 6.24 -9.95 -8.10
C GLU A 11 6.04 -10.49 -6.68
N ALA A 12 6.00 -9.63 -5.66
CA ALA A 12 5.75 -10.05 -4.28
C ALA A 12 4.32 -10.60 -4.11
N LEU A 13 3.33 -9.98 -4.76
CA LEU A 13 1.93 -10.44 -4.79
C LEU A 13 1.82 -11.79 -5.48
N ALA A 14 2.44 -11.96 -6.66
CA ALA A 14 2.48 -13.24 -7.36
C ALA A 14 3.12 -14.35 -6.51
N ALA A 15 4.25 -14.06 -5.86
CA ALA A 15 4.92 -15.00 -4.96
C ALA A 15 4.08 -15.35 -3.71
N ALA A 16 3.15 -14.47 -3.32
CA ALA A 16 2.22 -14.70 -2.24
C ALA A 16 0.92 -15.41 -2.66
N GLY A 17 0.76 -15.74 -3.95
CA GLY A 17 -0.44 -16.37 -4.50
C GLY A 17 -1.59 -15.40 -4.79
N ILE A 18 -1.32 -14.09 -4.81
CA ILE A 18 -2.29 -13.06 -5.18
C ILE A 18 -2.08 -12.73 -6.66
N HIS A 19 -3.02 -13.18 -7.51
CA HIS A 19 -2.90 -13.08 -8.95
C HIS A 19 -3.83 -12.05 -9.59
N GLU A 20 -4.76 -11.46 -8.84
CA GLU A 20 -5.65 -10.41 -9.34
C GLU A 20 -5.26 -9.09 -8.68
N VAL A 21 -4.90 -8.11 -9.49
CA VAL A 21 -4.39 -6.82 -9.03
C VAL A 21 -5.16 -5.72 -9.72
N ILE A 22 -5.65 -4.76 -8.95
CA ILE A 22 -6.16 -3.52 -9.49
C ILE A 22 -5.08 -2.45 -9.29
N VAL A 23 -4.85 -1.68 -10.34
CA VAL A 23 -3.91 -0.56 -10.36
C VAL A 23 -4.75 0.70 -10.53
N ASN A 24 -4.81 1.53 -9.50
CA ASN A 24 -5.41 2.86 -9.61
C ASN A 24 -4.49 3.74 -10.46
N LEU A 25 -5.04 4.32 -11.51
CA LEU A 25 -4.33 5.22 -12.41
C LEU A 25 -4.83 6.64 -12.17
N SER A 26 -3.90 7.55 -11.91
CA SER A 26 -4.17 8.98 -11.88
C SER A 26 -3.31 9.69 -12.94
N TRP A 27 -2.51 10.67 -12.55
CA TRP A 27 -1.57 11.34 -13.44
C TRP A 27 -0.53 10.33 -13.96
N LEU A 28 -0.33 10.30 -15.29
CA LEU A 28 0.51 9.33 -16.03
C LEU A 28 -0.08 7.92 -16.22
N GLY A 29 -1.40 7.76 -16.06
CA GLY A 29 -2.08 6.46 -16.21
C GLY A 29 -1.74 5.68 -17.48
N GLU A 30 -1.68 6.35 -18.63
CA GLU A 30 -1.34 5.73 -19.92
C GLU A 30 0.10 5.18 -19.96
N GLN A 31 1.06 5.86 -19.34
CA GLN A 31 2.45 5.38 -19.30
C GLN A 31 2.56 4.12 -18.43
N ILE A 32 1.82 4.08 -17.31
CA ILE A 32 1.78 2.91 -16.44
C ILE A 32 1.10 1.73 -17.15
N ARG A 33 -0.02 1.98 -17.83
CA ARG A 33 -0.73 0.95 -18.62
C ARG A 33 0.16 0.40 -19.73
N ALA A 34 0.82 1.28 -20.49
CA ALA A 34 1.75 0.89 -21.55
C ALA A 34 2.95 0.11 -20.99
N ALA A 35 3.48 0.55 -19.85
CA ALA A 35 4.56 -0.15 -19.18
C ALA A 35 4.10 -1.53 -18.72
N LEU A 36 3.09 -1.63 -17.85
CA LEU A 36 2.69 -2.85 -17.12
C LEU A 36 1.87 -3.86 -17.94
N GLY A 37 1.17 -3.43 -18.98
CA GLY A 37 0.37 -4.29 -19.84
C GLY A 37 -0.69 -5.07 -19.06
N SER A 38 -0.89 -6.35 -19.35
CA SER A 38 -1.84 -7.20 -18.61
C SER A 38 -1.33 -7.68 -17.25
N GLY A 39 -0.06 -7.42 -16.91
CA GLY A 39 0.61 -7.98 -15.74
C GLY A 39 1.10 -9.42 -15.89
N ALA A 40 0.77 -10.10 -16.99
CA ALA A 40 1.06 -11.54 -17.16
C ALA A 40 2.54 -11.89 -17.00
N ARG A 41 3.44 -11.01 -17.46
CA ARG A 41 4.89 -11.17 -17.31
C ARG A 41 5.39 -11.13 -15.85
N TYR A 42 4.55 -10.70 -14.93
CA TYR A 42 4.81 -10.62 -13.49
C TYR A 42 4.06 -11.69 -12.69
N GLY A 43 3.35 -12.61 -13.36
CA GLY A 43 2.58 -13.65 -12.69
C GLY A 43 1.25 -13.18 -12.09
N VAL A 44 0.74 -12.03 -12.54
CA VAL A 44 -0.55 -11.47 -12.12
C VAL A 44 -1.40 -11.05 -13.31
N ARG A 45 -2.67 -10.75 -13.06
CA ARG A 45 -3.64 -10.14 -13.98
C ARG A 45 -3.97 -8.75 -13.45
N ILE A 46 -3.64 -7.73 -14.24
CA ILE A 46 -3.89 -6.34 -13.88
C ILE A 46 -5.20 -5.86 -14.50
N THR A 47 -6.04 -5.29 -13.66
CA THR A 47 -7.18 -4.44 -14.04
C THR A 47 -6.84 -3.00 -13.69
N TYR A 48 -7.20 -2.06 -14.55
CA TYR A 48 -6.89 -0.64 -14.35
C TYR A 48 -8.14 0.12 -13.94
N SER A 49 -8.04 0.87 -12.84
CA SER A 49 -9.08 1.76 -12.34
C SER A 49 -8.61 3.20 -12.53
N ASP A 50 -9.12 3.87 -13.56
CA ASP A 50 -8.73 5.25 -13.91
C ASP A 50 -9.50 6.25 -13.07
N GLU A 51 -8.83 7.03 -12.24
CA GLU A 51 -9.41 8.06 -11.35
C GLU A 51 -9.96 9.28 -12.11
N GLY A 52 -9.60 9.44 -13.38
CA GLY A 52 -9.95 10.59 -14.20
C GLY A 52 -8.94 11.74 -14.06
N PRO A 53 -9.32 12.96 -14.47
CA PRO A 53 -8.39 14.10 -14.52
C PRO A 53 -8.00 14.62 -13.13
N GLU A 54 -8.82 14.36 -12.11
CA GLU A 54 -8.60 14.80 -10.74
C GLU A 54 -8.26 13.60 -9.85
N PRO A 55 -7.11 13.62 -9.13
CA PRO A 55 -6.79 12.58 -8.15
C PRO A 55 -7.86 12.49 -7.05
N LEU A 56 -8.32 11.28 -6.76
CA LEU A 56 -9.43 11.01 -5.83
C LEU A 56 -8.97 10.85 -4.36
N GLU A 57 -7.67 10.99 -4.09
CA GLU A 57 -7.03 10.59 -2.83
C GLU A 57 -7.22 9.09 -2.51
N THR A 58 -6.59 8.62 -1.43
CA THR A 58 -6.59 7.19 -1.10
C THR A 58 -7.96 6.59 -0.86
N GLY A 59 -8.83 7.30 -0.14
CA GLY A 59 -10.17 6.79 0.12
C GLY A 59 -11.00 6.71 -1.16
N GLY A 60 -10.97 7.78 -1.97
CA GLY A 60 -11.72 7.88 -3.21
C GLY A 60 -11.25 6.91 -4.29
N GLY A 61 -9.93 6.74 -4.45
CA GLY A 61 -9.34 5.79 -5.39
C GLY A 61 -9.73 4.34 -5.07
N ILE A 62 -9.59 3.92 -3.81
CA ILE A 62 -10.00 2.57 -3.39
C ILE A 62 -11.51 2.38 -3.58
N PHE A 63 -12.32 3.37 -3.20
CA PHE A 63 -13.77 3.29 -3.35
C PHE A 63 -14.22 3.16 -4.80
N ARG A 64 -13.52 3.82 -5.73
CA ARG A 64 -13.77 3.70 -7.17
C ARG A 64 -13.43 2.31 -7.70
N ALA A 65 -12.34 1.71 -7.23
CA ALA A 65 -11.94 0.34 -7.58
C ALA A 65 -12.84 -0.74 -6.94
N LEU A 66 -13.58 -0.40 -5.88
CA LEU A 66 -14.33 -1.35 -5.06
C LEU A 66 -15.26 -2.30 -5.84
N PRO A 67 -16.02 -1.86 -6.87
CA PRO A 67 -16.86 -2.77 -7.66
C PRO A 67 -16.08 -3.87 -8.39
N MET A 68 -14.76 -3.74 -8.53
CA MET A 68 -13.87 -4.70 -9.19
C MET A 68 -13.26 -5.73 -8.21
N LEU A 69 -13.30 -5.48 -6.90
CA LEU A 69 -12.61 -6.27 -5.85
C LEU A 69 -13.42 -7.47 -5.32
N GLY A 70 -14.70 -7.58 -5.68
CA GLY A 70 -15.60 -8.62 -5.17
C GLY A 70 -15.94 -8.44 -3.67
N PRO A 71 -16.56 -9.46 -3.04
CA PRO A 71 -17.06 -9.35 -1.66
C PRO A 71 -16.03 -9.71 -0.57
N ALA A 72 -14.89 -10.29 -0.94
CA ALA A 72 -13.87 -10.75 0.01
C ALA A 72 -13.01 -9.58 0.54
N PRO A 73 -12.33 -9.74 1.69
CA PRO A 73 -11.30 -8.79 2.09
C PRO A 73 -10.19 -8.69 1.05
N PHE A 74 -9.67 -7.48 0.86
CA PHE A 74 -8.64 -7.18 -0.14
C PHE A 74 -7.47 -6.42 0.47
N LEU A 75 -6.29 -6.63 -0.11
CA LEU A 75 -5.05 -5.97 0.27
C LEU A 75 -4.88 -4.69 -0.55
N VAL A 76 -4.46 -3.61 0.11
CA VAL A 76 -4.06 -2.34 -0.50
C VAL A 76 -2.60 -2.07 -0.12
N ILE A 77 -1.82 -1.63 -1.10
CA ILE A 77 -0.43 -1.21 -0.95
C ILE A 77 -0.27 0.09 -1.72
N ASN A 78 0.02 1.20 -1.04
CA ASN A 78 0.35 2.45 -1.72
C ASN A 78 1.58 2.23 -2.63
N ALA A 79 1.57 2.73 -3.87
CA ALA A 79 2.68 2.46 -4.80
C ALA A 79 3.95 3.27 -4.55
N ASP A 80 3.92 4.21 -3.62
CA ASP A 80 5.06 5.03 -3.22
C ASP A 80 5.79 4.47 -1.99
N ILE A 81 5.49 3.25 -1.56
CA ILE A 81 6.17 2.61 -0.43
C ILE A 81 6.92 1.35 -0.87
N TRP A 82 7.98 1.01 -0.13
CA TRP A 82 8.67 -0.27 -0.27
C TRP A 82 8.77 -0.93 1.11
N LEU A 83 8.50 -2.24 1.18
CA LEU A 83 8.73 -3.03 2.38
C LEU A 83 9.27 -4.43 2.04
N ASP A 84 10.11 -4.96 2.93
CA ASP A 84 10.60 -6.34 2.86
C ASP A 84 9.72 -7.23 3.73
N ARG A 85 8.57 -7.66 3.19
CA ARG A 85 7.58 -8.47 3.91
C ARG A 85 7.03 -9.59 3.04
N ASP A 86 6.88 -10.76 3.66
CA ASP A 86 6.11 -11.86 3.10
C ASP A 86 4.61 -11.54 3.10
N LEU A 87 4.00 -11.49 1.93
CA LEU A 87 2.59 -11.14 1.75
C LEU A 87 1.66 -12.36 1.83
N ARG A 88 2.20 -13.58 2.03
CA ARG A 88 1.40 -14.81 2.14
C ARG A 88 0.42 -14.71 3.30
N GLY A 89 -0.86 -14.95 3.01
CA GLY A 89 -1.93 -14.89 4.02
C GLY A 89 -2.25 -13.48 4.52
N CYS A 90 -1.62 -12.42 3.97
CA CYS A 90 -1.86 -11.05 4.44
C CYS A 90 -3.30 -10.59 4.20
N ALA A 91 -4.01 -11.12 3.20
CA ALA A 91 -5.41 -10.75 2.92
C ALA A 91 -6.43 -11.33 3.92
N VAL A 92 -6.00 -12.13 4.90
CA VAL A 92 -6.91 -12.71 5.91
C VAL A 92 -7.25 -11.69 6.99
N LEU A 93 -8.54 -11.45 7.21
CA LEU A 93 -9.05 -10.53 8.21
C LEU A 93 -9.98 -11.25 9.21
N PRO A 94 -9.78 -11.12 10.53
CA PRO A 94 -10.69 -11.66 11.54
C PRO A 94 -12.12 -11.09 11.44
N GLU A 95 -13.14 -11.84 11.84
CA GLU A 95 -14.56 -11.41 11.77
C GLU A 95 -14.85 -10.14 12.61
N ASP A 96 -14.09 -9.94 13.67
CA ASP A 96 -14.22 -8.80 14.57
C ASP A 96 -13.64 -7.47 14.04
N ALA A 97 -13.06 -7.46 12.84
CA ALA A 97 -12.35 -6.30 12.29
C ALA A 97 -12.83 -5.86 10.90
N ASP A 98 -13.16 -4.59 10.67
CA ASP A 98 -13.50 -4.11 9.31
C ASP A 98 -12.26 -3.83 8.46
N ALA A 99 -11.12 -3.60 9.12
CA ALA A 99 -9.83 -3.46 8.48
C ALA A 99 -8.68 -3.86 9.41
N ARG A 100 -7.52 -4.16 8.82
CA ARG A 100 -6.22 -4.27 9.50
C ARG A 100 -5.21 -3.40 8.78
N ILE A 101 -4.48 -2.54 9.51
CA ILE A 101 -3.38 -1.75 8.94
C ILE A 101 -2.02 -2.18 9.50
N VAL A 102 -0.99 -1.93 8.71
CA VAL A 102 0.40 -2.18 9.10
C VAL A 102 1.03 -0.87 9.57
N LEU A 103 1.70 -0.93 10.72
CA LEU A 103 2.34 0.21 11.36
C LEU A 103 3.85 -0.01 11.47
N THR A 104 4.64 1.06 11.40
CA THR A 104 6.10 1.01 11.55
C THR A 104 6.60 2.11 12.48
N SER A 105 7.88 2.01 12.87
CA SER A 105 8.55 3.05 13.64
C SER A 105 8.57 4.37 12.87
N ASN A 106 8.44 5.49 13.58
CA ASN A 106 8.31 6.81 12.98
C ASN A 106 9.58 7.19 12.20
N PRO A 107 9.48 7.53 10.90
CA PRO A 107 10.62 8.03 10.15
C PRO A 107 10.94 9.47 10.56
N GLN A 108 12.15 9.93 10.25
CA GLN A 108 12.61 11.28 10.61
C GLN A 108 11.70 12.42 10.10
N HIS A 109 11.07 12.22 8.93
CA HIS A 109 10.15 13.20 8.34
C HIS A 109 8.72 13.13 8.90
N HIS A 110 8.42 12.14 9.76
CA HIS A 110 7.12 11.98 10.40
C HIS A 110 7.29 11.53 11.87
N PRO A 111 7.94 12.34 12.73
CA PRO A 111 8.36 11.92 14.06
C PRO A 111 7.20 11.66 15.04
N HIS A 112 6.03 12.25 14.79
CA HIS A 112 4.87 12.14 15.68
C HIS A 112 4.01 10.89 15.44
N GLY A 113 4.16 10.23 14.30
CA GLY A 113 3.35 9.07 13.93
C GLY A 113 1.86 9.36 13.78
N ASP A 114 1.11 8.32 13.42
CA ASP A 114 -0.32 8.38 13.12
C ASP A 114 -1.18 7.79 14.24
N PHE A 115 -0.79 6.64 14.80
CA PHE A 115 -1.65 5.86 15.70
C PHE A 115 -0.85 5.14 16.77
N GLY A 116 -1.52 4.77 17.87
CA GLY A 116 -0.99 3.76 18.80
C GLY A 116 -1.41 2.35 18.40
N LEU A 117 -0.76 1.36 19.02
CA LEU A 117 -1.08 -0.06 18.87
C LEU A 117 -1.13 -0.73 20.25
N GLU A 118 -2.29 -1.25 20.64
CA GLU A 118 -2.53 -1.89 21.94
C GLU A 118 -3.19 -3.25 21.71
N GLU A 119 -2.50 -4.33 22.09
CA GLU A 119 -3.03 -5.71 21.98
C GLU A 119 -3.60 -6.07 20.58
N GLY A 120 -2.97 -5.56 19.51
CA GLY A 120 -3.39 -5.78 18.12
C GLY A 120 -4.53 -4.87 17.65
N TRP A 121 -4.95 -3.89 18.45
CA TRP A 121 -5.92 -2.86 18.11
C TRP A 121 -5.24 -1.51 17.87
N VAL A 122 -5.67 -0.81 16.83
CA VAL A 122 -5.21 0.55 16.57
C VAL A 122 -5.97 1.52 17.44
N VAL A 123 -5.26 2.41 18.11
CA VAL A 123 -5.84 3.44 18.98
C VAL A 123 -5.43 4.84 18.50
N GLU A 124 -6.33 5.81 18.64
CA GLU A 124 -6.05 7.18 18.17
C GLU A 124 -5.05 7.91 19.08
N ARG A 125 -5.11 7.67 20.39
CA ARG A 125 -4.25 8.33 21.38
C ARG A 125 -3.36 7.30 22.05
N SER A 126 -2.06 7.51 21.97
CA SER A 126 -1.04 6.73 22.68
C SER A 126 0.20 7.58 22.89
N SER A 127 0.97 7.29 23.94
CA SER A 127 2.31 7.87 24.14
C SER A 127 3.35 7.29 23.19
N ASN A 128 3.11 6.07 22.67
CA ASN A 128 3.99 5.39 21.74
C ASN A 128 3.31 5.26 20.37
N ARG A 129 3.37 6.33 19.57
CA ARG A 129 2.74 6.39 18.25
C ARG A 129 3.66 5.83 17.17
N LEU A 130 3.05 5.17 16.20
CA LEU A 130 3.64 4.54 15.04
C LEU A 130 3.07 5.15 13.76
N THR A 131 3.80 5.01 12.65
CA THR A 131 3.41 5.53 11.34
C THR A 131 2.70 4.44 10.53
N TYR A 132 1.59 4.80 9.88
CA TYR A 132 0.90 3.93 8.94
C TYR A 132 1.76 3.74 7.68
N THR A 133 2.01 2.48 7.31
CA THR A 133 2.96 2.17 6.23
C THR A 133 2.37 2.35 4.83
N GLY A 134 1.08 2.68 4.69
CA GLY A 134 0.38 2.60 3.41
C GLY A 134 -0.04 1.18 3.01
N VAL A 135 0.04 0.21 3.93
CA VAL A 135 -0.41 -1.18 3.68
C VAL A 135 -1.55 -1.54 4.61
N GLY A 136 -2.67 -1.97 4.05
CA GLY A 136 -3.82 -2.40 4.83
C GLY A 136 -4.69 -3.41 4.12
N VAL A 137 -5.49 -4.12 4.89
CA VAL A 137 -6.45 -5.11 4.43
C VAL A 137 -7.82 -4.62 4.84
N TYR A 138 -8.74 -4.55 3.89
CA TYR A 138 -10.04 -3.94 4.10
C TYR A 138 -11.12 -4.89 3.65
N ARG A 139 -12.22 -4.93 4.41
CA ARG A 139 -13.49 -5.45 3.91
C ARG A 139 -14.17 -4.41 3.03
N PRO A 140 -14.93 -4.80 1.99
CA PRO A 140 -15.74 -3.84 1.23
C PRO A 140 -16.67 -3.00 2.11
N GLN A 141 -17.17 -3.58 3.20
CA GLN A 141 -18.04 -2.91 4.15
C GLN A 141 -17.38 -1.73 4.87
N PHE A 142 -16.04 -1.69 4.94
CA PHE A 142 -15.28 -0.56 5.50
C PHE A 142 -15.61 0.77 4.81
N PHE A 143 -16.04 0.72 3.54
CA PHE A 143 -16.39 1.88 2.72
C PHE A 143 -17.90 2.13 2.64
N LEU A 144 -18.73 1.47 3.47
CA LEU A 144 -20.17 1.75 3.52
C LEU A 144 -20.43 3.22 3.91
N GLY A 145 -21.41 3.82 3.22
CA GLY A 145 -21.79 5.22 3.38
C GLY A 145 -20.88 6.21 2.66
N CYS A 146 -19.79 5.77 2.02
CA CYS A 146 -18.98 6.63 1.17
C CYS A 146 -19.73 7.00 -0.12
N ARG A 147 -19.34 8.13 -0.71
CA ARG A 147 -19.86 8.61 -2.00
C ARG A 147 -18.73 8.70 -3.00
N PRO A 148 -18.99 8.53 -4.31
CA PRO A 148 -17.98 8.76 -5.35
C PRO A 148 -17.42 10.18 -5.24
N GLY A 149 -16.11 10.31 -5.43
CA GLY A 149 -15.42 11.59 -5.36
C GLY A 149 -14.13 11.51 -4.54
N ARG A 150 -13.51 12.67 -4.38
CA ARG A 150 -12.22 12.82 -3.70
C ARG A 150 -12.39 12.79 -2.19
N PHE A 151 -11.75 11.84 -1.51
CA PHE A 151 -11.70 11.83 -0.04
C PHE A 151 -10.51 11.06 0.55
N PRO A 152 -9.97 11.49 1.70
CA PRO A 152 -8.87 10.81 2.37
C PRO A 152 -9.35 9.52 3.05
N LEU A 153 -8.43 8.57 3.22
CA LEU A 153 -8.68 7.33 3.95
C LEU A 153 -8.73 7.54 5.48
N LEU A 154 -8.00 8.53 5.99
CA LEU A 154 -7.81 8.75 7.43
C LEU A 154 -9.13 8.85 8.24
N PRO A 155 -10.18 9.59 7.79
CA PRO A 155 -11.45 9.63 8.51
C PRO A 155 -12.13 8.26 8.65
N LEU A 156 -11.99 7.37 7.67
CA LEU A 156 -12.55 6.02 7.74
C LEU A 156 -11.79 5.17 8.75
N LEU A 157 -10.46 5.29 8.81
CA LEU A 157 -9.65 4.63 9.83
C LEU A 157 -10.07 5.09 11.23
N LYS A 158 -10.23 6.40 11.44
CA LYS A 158 -10.71 6.95 12.72
C LYS A 158 -12.10 6.44 13.11
N ARG A 159 -13.01 6.34 12.14
CA ARG A 159 -14.35 5.74 12.35
C ARG A 159 -14.24 4.28 12.82
N ALA A 160 -13.37 3.48 12.20
CA ALA A 160 -13.17 2.09 12.59
C ALA A 160 -12.46 1.95 13.96
N ILE A 161 -11.54 2.86 14.30
CA ILE A 161 -10.95 2.93 15.65
C ILE A 161 -12.04 3.20 16.68
N ALA A 162 -12.88 4.22 16.46
CA ALA A 162 -13.97 4.57 17.37
C ALA A 162 -14.99 3.44 17.55
N ALA A 163 -15.17 2.60 16.54
CA ALA A 163 -16.05 1.42 16.60
C ALA A 163 -15.38 0.18 17.22
N GLY A 164 -14.07 0.21 17.54
CA GLY A 164 -13.34 -0.98 18.00
C GLY A 164 -13.23 -2.06 16.91
N ARG A 165 -13.10 -1.64 15.64
CA ARG A 165 -13.13 -2.50 14.45
C ARG A 165 -11.86 -2.38 13.59
N LEU A 166 -10.84 -1.65 14.03
CA LEU A 166 -9.56 -1.50 13.33
C LEU A 166 -8.44 -2.28 14.03
N ARG A 167 -8.02 -3.39 13.41
CA ARG A 167 -6.84 -4.14 13.85
C ARG A 167 -5.56 -3.48 13.34
N GLY A 168 -4.47 -3.74 14.04
CA GLY A 168 -3.15 -3.26 13.67
C GLY A 168 -2.10 -4.33 13.87
N GLU A 169 -1.04 -4.26 13.08
CA GLU A 169 0.15 -5.06 13.28
C GLU A 169 1.40 -4.21 13.07
N ARG A 170 2.44 -4.50 13.84
CA ARG A 170 3.72 -3.84 13.67
C ARG A 170 4.52 -4.57 12.58
N LEU A 171 5.05 -3.82 11.63
CA LEU A 171 5.99 -4.31 10.65
C LEU A 171 7.33 -4.61 11.33
N GLU A 172 7.78 -5.85 11.19
CA GLU A 172 9.14 -6.24 11.50
C GLU A 172 9.99 -6.13 10.24
N GLY A 173 10.91 -5.18 10.20
CA GLY A 173 11.85 -5.02 9.09
C GLY A 173 11.83 -3.65 8.41
N PRO A 174 12.56 -3.52 7.29
CA PRO A 174 12.74 -2.24 6.61
C PRO A 174 11.48 -1.81 5.88
N TRP A 175 11.17 -0.52 6.00
CA TRP A 175 10.15 0.18 5.25
C TRP A 175 10.68 1.53 4.76
N PHE A 176 10.33 1.88 3.53
CA PHE A 176 10.71 3.13 2.90
C PHE A 176 9.48 3.78 2.28
N ASP A 177 9.18 5.00 2.68
CA ASP A 177 8.35 5.93 1.90
C ASP A 177 9.25 6.59 0.83
N VAL A 178 8.79 6.52 -0.42
CA VAL A 178 9.48 6.87 -1.66
C VAL A 178 8.81 8.07 -2.35
N GLY A 179 8.05 8.90 -1.64
CA GLY A 179 7.42 10.07 -2.24
C GLY A 179 8.36 11.25 -2.59
N SER A 180 9.68 11.04 -2.73
CA SER A 180 10.59 12.06 -3.28
C SER A 180 11.78 11.42 -4.01
N PRO A 181 12.41 12.12 -4.99
CA PRO A 181 13.60 11.61 -5.70
C PRO A 181 14.76 11.23 -4.78
N GLU A 182 14.97 11.98 -3.70
CA GLU A 182 16.01 11.71 -2.70
C GLU A 182 15.70 10.42 -1.92
N ARG A 183 14.42 10.23 -1.55
CA ARG A 183 13.98 9.02 -0.86
C ARG A 183 14.06 7.78 -1.76
N LEU A 184 13.81 7.94 -3.06
CA LEU A 184 14.06 6.92 -4.08
C LEU A 184 15.54 6.56 -4.20
N ALA A 185 16.42 7.56 -4.33
CA ALA A 185 17.86 7.33 -4.38
C ALA A 185 18.40 6.62 -3.13
N ARG A 186 17.82 6.90 -1.96
CA ARG A 186 18.13 6.20 -0.71
C ARG A 186 17.74 4.71 -0.77
N LEU A 187 16.53 4.40 -1.26
CA LEU A 187 16.10 3.01 -1.47
C LEU A 187 17.03 2.29 -2.47
N ASP A 188 17.42 2.95 -3.57
CA ASP A 188 18.36 2.41 -4.56
C ASP A 188 19.71 2.03 -3.95
N GLY A 189 20.24 2.91 -3.10
CA GLY A 189 21.49 2.69 -2.39
C GLY A 189 21.39 1.49 -1.46
N TRP A 190 20.30 1.41 -0.69
CA TRP A 190 20.06 0.32 0.25
C TRP A 190 19.93 -1.05 -0.45
N LEU A 191 19.15 -1.12 -1.53
CA LEU A 191 18.96 -2.36 -2.30
C LEU A 191 20.26 -2.84 -2.94
N ARG A 192 21.04 -1.93 -3.52
CA ARG A 192 22.37 -2.27 -4.07
C ARG A 192 23.31 -2.82 -3.00
N ALA A 193 23.33 -2.21 -1.82
CA ALA A 193 24.17 -2.68 -0.72
C ALA A 193 23.74 -4.07 -0.22
N ARG A 194 22.44 -4.33 -0.18
CA ARG A 194 21.88 -5.64 0.20
C ARG A 194 22.19 -6.72 -0.85
N ALA A 195 22.08 -6.37 -2.13
CA ALA A 195 22.46 -7.25 -3.23
C ALA A 195 23.97 -7.53 -3.23
N GLY A 196 24.81 -6.54 -2.99
CA GLY A 196 26.27 -6.73 -2.89
C GLY A 196 26.69 -7.74 -1.80
N ARG A 197 25.85 -7.99 -0.79
CA ARG A 197 26.05 -9.02 0.25
C ARG A 197 25.51 -10.41 -0.14
N ARG A 198 24.79 -10.52 -1.26
CA ARG A 198 24.23 -11.75 -1.86
C ARG A 198 24.43 -11.77 -3.39
N GLY A 199 25.62 -11.50 -3.92
CA GLY A 199 25.87 -11.54 -5.38
C GLY A 199 25.04 -10.51 -6.20
N PRO A 200 25.41 -10.24 -7.47
CA PRO A 200 25.01 -9.00 -8.13
C PRO A 200 23.50 -8.96 -8.44
N GLY A 201 22.78 -7.98 -7.87
CA GLY A 201 21.33 -7.87 -8.02
C GLY A 201 20.67 -6.54 -7.62
N ALA A 202 20.82 -5.51 -8.47
CA ALA A 202 19.85 -4.44 -8.73
C ALA A 202 19.69 -3.17 -7.82
N SER A 203 19.64 -2.00 -8.49
CA SER A 203 19.11 -0.69 -8.05
C SER A 203 17.70 -0.40 -8.62
N ILE A 204 16.99 0.63 -8.14
CA ILE A 204 15.68 1.09 -8.65
C ILE A 204 15.90 2.43 -9.42
N ARG A 205 14.95 2.84 -10.27
CA ARG A 205 14.62 4.25 -10.64
C ARG A 205 13.29 4.32 -11.41
N ASP A 206 12.64 5.47 -11.24
CA ASP A 206 11.48 6.14 -11.89
C ASP A 206 10.17 5.39 -12.17
N PHE A 207 9.31 5.35 -11.14
CA PHE A 207 7.83 5.57 -11.22
C PHE A 207 7.27 6.22 -9.93
N SER A 208 8.12 6.78 -9.04
CA SER A 208 7.72 7.25 -7.70
C SER A 208 6.89 8.54 -7.67
N GLN A 209 6.53 9.08 -8.84
CA GLN A 209 5.70 10.29 -8.97
C GLN A 209 4.32 10.01 -9.58
N ALA A 210 4.04 8.77 -9.99
CA ALA A 210 2.70 8.40 -10.39
C ALA A 210 1.99 7.84 -9.16
N ASN A 211 0.98 8.56 -8.67
CA ASN A 211 0.08 8.07 -7.62
C ASN A 211 -0.66 6.85 -8.19
N VAL A 212 -0.09 5.69 -7.91
CA VAL A 212 -0.73 4.41 -8.08
C VAL A 212 -1.06 3.87 -6.69
N GLN A 213 -2.24 3.29 -6.57
CA GLN A 213 -2.66 2.55 -5.38
C GLN A 213 -3.11 1.17 -5.80
#